data_AF-A0A812YQ31-F1
#
_entry.id   AF-A0A812YQ31-F1
#
_cell.length_a   1.000
_cell.length_b   1.000
_cell.length_c   1.000
_cell.angle_alpha   90.00
_cell.angle_beta   90.00
_cell.angle_gamma   90.00
#
_symmetry.space_group_name_H-M   'P 1'
#
loop_
_entity.id
_entity.type
_entity.pdbx_description
1 polymer ?
#
loop_
_entity_poly.entity_id
_entity_poly.type
_entity_poly.pdbx_seq_one_letter_code
_entity_poly.pdbx_strand_id
1 'polypeptide(L)'
;MAKAEAREVNWCPDDDTISVSEILATPSTKDEEDQKERDETVREGKLVTPEPSRDNSFAKDLFPEGVRKSLTSVSESLRDRQQKVQSSQHEWWTYQFAIWVSRVVFLLFALASAVLLVFWARHINEEAYVVTFFVMAIAALAYLAKISGMGEIKLGGRKLPIIRYIDWITTTPLMLFELCVVGGAEKHTAILVIGCDLLMLTGGIVSAMIVPKEKSLQRNLWFGISVFFFVIMVTALQVDVANGTVLERPPDVQQLFSYLKWLTIISWSGYPVVVLLGRAHFGLISKGMEDALLCILDCISKIGMEFFVVISCSGEGAQCHAKEDK
;
A
#
# COMPACT_ATOMS: atom_id res chain seq x y z
N MET A 1 -45.77 -47.01 20.20
CA MET A 1 -45.21 -45.73 20.66
C MET A 1 -44.51 -45.09 19.47
N ALA A 2 -45.06 -43.98 18.99
CA ALA A 2 -44.68 -43.33 17.74
C ALA A 2 -43.29 -42.66 17.86
N LYS A 3 -42.45 -42.87 16.83
CA LYS A 3 -41.20 -42.12 16.60
C LYS A 3 -41.53 -40.85 15.83
N ALA A 4 -40.97 -39.73 16.27
CA ALA A 4 -41.15 -38.41 15.68
C ALA A 4 -40.39 -38.27 14.34
N GLU A 5 -41.04 -37.58 13.41
CA GLU A 5 -40.56 -37.20 12.07
C GLU A 5 -39.43 -36.15 12.16
N ALA A 6 -38.37 -36.34 11.38
CA ALA A 6 -37.41 -35.29 11.04
C ALA A 6 -37.68 -34.84 9.60
N ARG A 7 -37.88 -33.53 9.40
CA ARG A 7 -38.01 -32.91 8.08
C ARG A 7 -36.64 -32.88 7.38
N GLU A 8 -36.56 -33.51 6.22
CA GLU A 8 -35.49 -33.30 5.24
C GLU A 8 -35.69 -31.96 4.52
N VAL A 9 -34.62 -31.15 4.45
CA VAL A 9 -34.53 -30.03 3.51
C VAL A 9 -33.49 -30.43 2.47
N ASN A 10 -33.96 -30.69 1.27
CA ASN A 10 -33.18 -31.11 0.10
C ASN A 10 -32.59 -29.86 -0.57
N TRP A 11 -31.27 -29.80 -0.77
CA TRP A 11 -30.61 -28.75 -1.57
C TRP A 11 -29.82 -29.45 -2.68
N CYS A 12 -30.41 -29.52 -3.88
CA CYS A 12 -29.70 -29.88 -5.12
C CYS A 12 -28.88 -28.67 -5.60
N PRO A 13 -27.63 -28.87 -6.07
CA PRO A 13 -26.96 -27.92 -6.96
C PRO A 13 -27.30 -28.25 -8.43
N ASP A 14 -27.80 -27.27 -9.18
CA ASP A 14 -27.95 -27.37 -10.64
C ASP A 14 -26.58 -27.20 -11.33
N ASP A 15 -26.33 -28.07 -12.31
CA ASP A 15 -25.18 -28.11 -13.21
C ASP A 15 -25.20 -26.92 -14.20
N ASP A 16 -24.22 -26.02 -14.09
CA ASP A 16 -23.81 -25.11 -15.18
C ASP A 16 -22.31 -25.29 -15.43
N THR A 17 -21.95 -26.39 -16.11
CA THR A 17 -20.61 -26.59 -16.67
C THR A 17 -20.57 -26.08 -18.11
N ILE A 18 -19.95 -24.92 -18.32
CA ILE A 18 -19.69 -24.35 -19.65
C ILE A 18 -18.75 -25.29 -20.42
N SER A 19 -19.18 -25.77 -21.58
CA SER A 19 -18.40 -26.68 -22.43
C SER A 19 -17.26 -25.95 -23.17
N VAL A 20 -16.10 -26.59 -23.27
CA VAL A 20 -14.86 -26.06 -23.87
C VAL A 20 -15.01 -25.73 -25.38
N SER A 21 -16.08 -26.18 -26.04
CA SER A 21 -16.36 -25.86 -27.46
C SER A 21 -16.85 -24.44 -27.72
N GLU A 22 -17.40 -23.71 -26.72
CA GLU A 22 -17.81 -22.31 -26.90
C GLU A 22 -16.62 -21.34 -26.90
N ILE A 23 -15.47 -21.74 -26.38
CA ILE A 23 -14.26 -20.91 -26.31
C ILE A 23 -13.53 -20.83 -27.67
N LEU A 24 -13.81 -21.74 -28.59
CA LEU A 24 -13.12 -21.87 -29.89
C LEU A 24 -13.95 -21.42 -31.11
N ALA A 25 -15.09 -20.76 -30.91
CA ALA A 25 -15.85 -20.22 -32.02
C ALA A 25 -15.08 -19.05 -32.68
N THR A 26 -14.79 -19.18 -33.99
CA THR A 26 -14.26 -18.09 -34.82
C THR A 26 -15.29 -16.95 -34.90
N PRO A 27 -14.86 -15.66 -34.87
CA PRO A 27 -15.78 -14.53 -34.91
C PRO A 27 -16.67 -14.58 -36.16
N SER A 28 -17.93 -14.15 -36.04
CA SER A 28 -18.82 -14.05 -37.20
C SER A 28 -18.43 -12.86 -38.06
N THR A 29 -18.82 -12.88 -39.34
CA THR A 29 -18.55 -11.79 -40.30
C THR A 29 -19.07 -10.42 -39.88
N LYS A 30 -20.04 -10.35 -38.95
CA LYS A 30 -20.49 -9.09 -38.34
C LYS A 30 -19.51 -8.54 -37.30
N ASP A 31 -18.89 -9.44 -36.54
CA ASP A 31 -17.91 -9.05 -35.51
C ASP A 31 -16.66 -8.47 -36.16
N GLU A 32 -16.27 -8.96 -37.34
CA GLU A 32 -15.16 -8.41 -38.11
C GLU A 32 -15.46 -7.02 -38.71
N GLU A 33 -16.70 -6.75 -39.15
CA GLU A 33 -17.11 -5.42 -39.62
C GLU A 33 -17.13 -4.39 -38.48
N ASP A 34 -17.69 -4.76 -37.32
CA ASP A 34 -17.72 -3.91 -36.12
C ASP A 34 -16.32 -3.63 -35.56
N GLN A 35 -15.37 -4.56 -35.72
CA GLN A 35 -13.98 -4.37 -35.32
C GLN A 35 -13.22 -3.46 -36.29
N LYS A 36 -13.52 -3.56 -37.59
CA LYS A 36 -12.92 -2.73 -38.64
C LYS A 36 -13.38 -1.28 -38.54
N GLU A 37 -14.65 -1.05 -38.23
CA GLU A 37 -15.21 0.30 -38.01
C GLU A 37 -14.64 0.94 -36.73
N ARG A 38 -14.38 0.13 -35.69
CA ARG A 38 -13.73 0.55 -34.44
C ARG A 38 -12.25 0.86 -34.62
N ASP A 39 -11.55 0.10 -35.46
CA ASP A 39 -10.14 0.35 -35.80
C ASP A 39 -9.96 1.56 -36.73
N GLU A 40 -10.93 1.85 -37.60
CA GLU A 40 -10.97 3.08 -38.41
C GLU A 40 -11.21 4.33 -37.54
N THR A 41 -12.10 4.26 -36.54
CA THR A 41 -12.31 5.37 -35.58
C THR A 41 -11.08 5.64 -34.70
N VAL A 42 -10.29 4.61 -34.39
CA VAL A 42 -9.02 4.75 -33.66
C VAL A 42 -7.90 5.33 -34.54
N ARG A 43 -7.87 4.99 -35.84
CA ARG A 43 -6.89 5.55 -36.80
C ARG A 43 -7.14 7.02 -37.13
N GLU A 44 -8.38 7.49 -37.11
CA GLU A 44 -8.72 8.88 -37.46
C GLU A 44 -8.42 9.92 -36.35
N GLY A 45 -7.99 9.52 -35.16
CA GLY A 45 -7.59 10.47 -34.11
C GLY A 45 -8.70 11.45 -33.66
N LYS A 46 -9.97 11.18 -34.00
CA LYS A 46 -11.11 11.98 -33.52
C LYS A 46 -11.29 11.70 -32.03
N LEU A 47 -10.91 12.68 -31.20
CA LEU A 47 -11.40 12.78 -29.83
C LEU A 47 -12.94 12.81 -29.88
N VAL A 48 -13.58 11.71 -29.47
CA VAL A 48 -14.99 11.75 -29.09
C VAL A 48 -15.07 12.63 -27.85
N THR A 49 -15.47 13.88 -28.05
CA THR A 49 -15.87 14.76 -26.96
C THR A 49 -17.03 14.09 -26.23
N PRO A 50 -16.98 13.91 -24.89
CA PRO A 50 -18.14 13.39 -24.18
C PRO A 50 -19.31 14.36 -24.40
N GLU A 51 -20.47 13.81 -24.77
CA GLU A 51 -21.73 14.55 -24.74
C GLU A 51 -21.85 15.27 -23.39
N PRO A 52 -22.32 16.53 -23.35
CA PRO A 52 -22.47 17.25 -22.11
C PRO A 52 -23.48 16.52 -21.23
N SER A 53 -22.98 15.84 -20.20
CA SER A 53 -23.81 15.17 -19.20
C SER A 53 -24.76 16.19 -18.56
N ARG A 54 -26.04 15.80 -18.47
CA ARG A 54 -27.15 16.45 -17.75
C ARG A 54 -26.72 17.55 -16.77
N ASP A 55 -27.29 18.73 -17.00
CA ASP A 55 -27.17 19.97 -16.21
C ASP A 55 -26.88 19.74 -14.72
N ASN A 56 -25.63 20.02 -14.31
CA ASN A 56 -25.18 20.01 -12.92
C ASN A 56 -25.74 21.24 -12.16
N SER A 57 -27.06 21.34 -12.02
CA SER A 57 -27.72 22.38 -11.20
C SER A 57 -27.24 22.33 -9.75
N PHE A 58 -27.01 21.13 -9.21
CA PHE A 58 -26.52 20.91 -7.84
C PHE A 58 -25.16 21.58 -7.54
N ALA A 59 -24.24 21.61 -8.51
CA ALA A 59 -22.94 22.26 -8.33
C ALA A 59 -23.00 23.79 -8.50
N LYS A 60 -24.04 24.31 -9.17
CA LYS A 60 -24.26 25.76 -9.34
C LYS A 60 -24.72 26.41 -8.03
N ASP A 61 -25.49 25.70 -7.21
CA ASP A 61 -26.07 26.22 -5.96
C ASP A 61 -25.14 26.10 -4.74
N LEU A 62 -24.15 25.19 -4.79
CA LEU A 62 -23.31 24.85 -3.64
C LEU A 62 -22.12 25.80 -3.43
N PHE A 63 -21.69 26.53 -4.47
CA PHE A 63 -20.48 27.35 -4.41
C PHE A 63 -20.66 28.73 -5.10
N PRO A 64 -20.20 29.83 -4.48
CA PRO A 64 -20.18 31.16 -5.10
C PRO A 64 -19.38 31.18 -6.42
N GLU A 65 -19.74 32.07 -7.35
CA GLU A 65 -19.07 32.18 -8.66
C GLU A 65 -17.54 32.33 -8.57
N GLY A 66 -17.05 33.08 -7.58
CA GLY A 66 -15.61 33.24 -7.33
C GLY A 66 -14.91 31.93 -6.99
N VAL A 67 -15.55 31.09 -6.18
CA VAL A 67 -15.06 29.75 -5.83
C VAL A 67 -15.07 28.86 -7.07
N ARG A 68 -16.13 28.93 -7.89
CA ARG A 68 -16.24 28.15 -9.12
C ARG A 68 -15.11 28.47 -10.11
N LYS A 69 -14.82 29.75 -10.36
CA LYS A 69 -13.72 30.19 -11.23
C LYS A 69 -12.35 29.74 -10.73
N SER A 70 -12.16 29.78 -9.40
CA SER A 70 -10.95 29.26 -8.77
C SER A 70 -10.82 27.75 -8.98
N LEU A 71 -11.89 26.99 -8.76
CA LEU A 71 -11.90 25.53 -8.97
C LEU A 71 -11.64 25.16 -10.43
N THR A 72 -12.19 25.90 -11.40
CA THR A 72 -11.92 25.65 -12.82
C THR A 72 -10.47 25.96 -13.18
N SER A 73 -9.92 27.08 -12.70
CA SER A 73 -8.52 27.46 -12.91
C SER A 73 -7.54 26.43 -12.31
N VAL A 74 -7.81 25.96 -11.08
CA VAL A 74 -7.05 24.88 -10.44
C VAL A 74 -7.17 23.58 -11.24
N SER A 75 -8.37 23.23 -11.70
CA SER A 75 -8.60 22.02 -12.49
C SER A 75 -7.88 22.04 -13.84
N GLU A 76 -7.79 23.19 -14.49
CA GLU A 76 -7.00 23.38 -15.72
C GLU A 76 -5.49 23.24 -15.43
N SER A 77 -4.99 23.93 -14.41
CA SER A 77 -3.57 23.84 -14.00
C SER A 77 -3.15 22.41 -13.65
N LEU A 78 -4.02 21.64 -12.99
CA LEU A 78 -3.77 20.23 -12.68
C LEU A 78 -3.73 19.36 -13.95
N ARG A 79 -4.62 19.60 -14.92
CA ARG A 79 -4.62 18.88 -16.20
C ARG A 79 -3.36 19.14 -17.02
N ASP A 80 -2.92 20.39 -17.07
CA ASP A 80 -1.67 20.77 -17.75
C ASP A 80 -0.46 20.05 -17.12
N ARG A 81 -0.42 19.99 -15.78
CA ARG A 81 0.62 19.24 -15.06
C ARG A 81 0.56 17.75 -15.34
N GLN A 82 -0.62 17.14 -15.32
CA GLN A 82 -0.80 15.72 -15.65
C GLN A 82 -0.32 15.40 -17.05
N GLN A 83 -0.65 16.25 -18.03
CA GLN A 83 -0.21 16.06 -19.42
C GLN A 83 1.31 16.17 -19.56
N LYS A 84 1.95 17.12 -18.86
CA LYS A 84 3.41 17.25 -18.80
C LYS A 84 4.09 16.05 -18.12
N VAL A 85 3.48 15.49 -17.07
CA VAL A 85 4.00 14.29 -16.41
C VAL A 85 3.84 13.06 -17.31
N GLN A 86 2.76 12.99 -18.08
CA GLN A 86 2.55 11.88 -19.00
C GLN A 86 3.55 11.90 -20.17
N SER A 87 3.93 13.08 -20.68
CA SER A 87 5.02 13.19 -21.65
C SER A 87 6.39 12.88 -21.03
N SER A 88 6.61 13.27 -19.77
CA SER A 88 7.85 12.98 -19.04
C SER A 88 7.98 11.53 -18.59
N GLN A 89 6.89 10.76 -18.57
CA GLN A 89 6.89 9.36 -18.13
C GLN A 89 7.79 8.47 -19.02
N HIS A 90 8.07 8.89 -20.25
CA HIS A 90 8.98 8.23 -21.19
C HIS A 90 10.42 8.74 -21.08
N GLU A 91 10.69 9.76 -20.25
CA GLU A 91 12.03 10.27 -20.05
C GLU A 91 12.89 9.21 -19.37
N TRP A 92 13.83 8.69 -20.15
CA TRP A 92 14.72 7.60 -19.79
C TRP A 92 15.42 7.84 -18.45
N TRP A 93 15.77 9.09 -18.11
CA TRP A 93 16.48 9.38 -16.86
C TRP A 93 15.66 9.09 -15.60
N THR A 94 14.35 9.37 -15.59
CA THR A 94 13.52 9.13 -14.39
C THR A 94 13.39 7.64 -14.09
N TYR A 95 13.33 6.84 -15.16
CA TYR A 95 13.31 5.39 -15.09
C TYR A 95 14.66 4.81 -14.63
N GLN A 96 15.77 5.29 -15.21
CA GLN A 96 17.11 4.87 -14.79
C GLN A 96 17.39 5.22 -13.33
N PHE A 97 17.03 6.43 -12.90
CA PHE A 97 17.16 6.86 -11.53
C PHE A 97 16.41 5.92 -10.57
N ALA A 98 15.14 5.61 -10.88
CA ALA A 98 14.33 4.70 -10.08
C ALA A 98 14.94 3.29 -9.99
N ILE A 99 15.50 2.76 -11.08
CA ILE A 99 16.19 1.46 -11.09
C ILE A 99 17.43 1.50 -10.19
N TRP A 100 18.27 2.55 -10.31
CA TRP A 100 19.47 2.67 -9.50
C TRP A 100 19.14 2.77 -8.02
N VAL A 101 18.16 3.59 -7.65
CA VAL A 101 17.65 3.67 -6.27
C VAL A 101 17.15 2.31 -5.80
N SER A 102 16.34 1.61 -6.61
CA SER A 102 15.81 0.28 -6.26
C SER A 102 16.91 -0.76 -6.04
N ARG A 103 17.99 -0.71 -6.84
CA ARG A 103 19.15 -1.62 -6.69
C ARG A 103 19.95 -1.33 -5.42
N VAL A 104 20.17 -0.05 -5.10
CA VAL A 104 20.84 0.33 -3.85
C VAL A 104 20.01 -0.13 -2.65
N VAL A 105 18.70 0.14 -2.66
CA VAL A 105 17.80 -0.28 -1.57
C VAL A 105 17.73 -1.80 -1.44
N PHE A 106 17.68 -2.53 -2.55
CA PHE A 106 17.81 -4.00 -2.54
C PHE A 106 19.09 -4.46 -1.83
N LEU A 107 20.25 -3.90 -2.19
CA LEU A 107 21.53 -4.27 -1.60
C LEU A 107 21.58 -3.98 -0.10
N LEU A 108 20.99 -2.85 0.34
CA LEU A 108 20.90 -2.50 1.74
C LEU A 108 20.04 -3.51 2.52
N PHE A 109 18.87 -3.89 2.02
CA PHE A 109 18.02 -4.90 2.65
C PHE A 109 18.68 -6.28 2.68
N ALA A 110 19.31 -6.69 1.58
CA ALA A 110 20.01 -7.96 1.50
C ALA A 110 21.19 -8.03 2.49
N LEU A 111 21.97 -6.94 2.58
CA LEU A 111 23.07 -6.83 3.54
C LEU A 111 22.58 -6.86 4.99
N ALA A 112 21.54 -6.07 5.32
CA ALA A 112 20.95 -6.05 6.65
C ALA A 112 20.44 -7.44 7.05
N SER A 113 19.69 -8.11 6.16
CA SER A 113 19.21 -9.48 6.38
C SER A 113 20.35 -10.47 6.62
N ALA A 114 21.44 -10.40 5.84
CA ALA A 114 22.60 -11.26 6.01
C ALA A 114 23.32 -11.03 7.35
N VAL A 115 23.47 -9.77 7.78
CA VAL A 115 24.07 -9.43 9.08
C VAL A 115 23.21 -9.97 10.23
N LEU A 116 21.90 -9.77 10.17
CA LEU A 116 20.96 -10.26 11.19
C LEU A 116 20.96 -11.80 11.27
N LEU A 117 21.04 -12.49 10.12
CA LEU A 117 21.17 -13.93 10.07
C LEU A 117 22.46 -14.42 10.75
N VAL A 118 23.58 -13.69 10.58
CA VAL A 118 24.84 -13.99 11.27
C VAL A 118 24.73 -13.79 12.78
N PHE A 119 24.06 -12.73 13.24
CA PHE A 119 23.84 -12.50 14.69
C PHE A 119 22.97 -13.59 15.30
N TRP A 120 21.89 -13.97 14.61
CA TRP A 120 21.05 -15.10 15.00
C TRP A 120 21.84 -16.43 15.04
N ALA A 121 22.62 -16.74 14.00
CA ALA A 121 23.43 -17.96 13.94
C ALA A 121 24.52 -18.03 15.04
N ARG A 122 24.90 -16.88 15.60
CA ARG A 122 25.83 -16.77 16.73
C ARG A 122 25.14 -16.76 18.10
N HIS A 123 23.82 -16.94 18.15
CA HIS A 123 23.00 -16.87 19.37
C HIS A 123 23.23 -15.60 20.21
N ILE A 124 23.47 -14.48 19.55
CA ILE A 124 23.50 -13.17 20.21
C ILE A 124 22.04 -12.74 20.31
N ASN A 125 21.48 -12.57 21.51
CA ASN A 125 20.13 -12.03 21.80
C ASN A 125 19.01 -12.40 20.79
N GLU A 126 18.79 -13.70 20.58
CA GLU A 126 17.97 -14.23 19.49
C GLU A 126 16.55 -13.64 19.37
N GLU A 127 15.88 -13.33 20.49
CA GLU A 127 14.51 -12.80 20.48
C GLU A 127 14.38 -11.43 19.79
N ALA A 128 15.41 -10.58 19.90
CA ALA A 128 15.40 -9.22 19.34
C ALA A 128 15.63 -9.18 17.83
N TYR A 129 16.05 -10.29 17.20
CA TYR A 129 16.47 -10.30 15.80
C TYR A 129 15.52 -11.00 14.85
N VAL A 130 14.62 -11.85 15.35
CA VAL A 130 13.79 -12.69 14.49
C VAL A 130 12.84 -11.84 13.65
N VAL A 131 12.12 -10.91 14.28
CA VAL A 131 11.15 -10.04 13.59
C VAL A 131 11.87 -9.12 12.62
N THR A 132 12.90 -8.40 13.09
CA THR A 132 13.81 -7.58 12.28
C THR A 132 14.38 -8.33 11.06
N PHE A 133 14.82 -9.58 11.24
CA PHE A 133 15.31 -10.41 10.14
C PHE A 133 14.23 -10.67 9.10
N PHE A 134 13.02 -11.04 9.51
CA PHE A 134 11.93 -11.29 8.58
C PHE A 134 11.53 -10.02 7.82
N VAL A 135 11.46 -8.86 8.49
CA VAL A 135 11.19 -7.57 7.84
C VAL A 135 12.22 -7.29 6.74
N MET A 136 13.51 -7.44 7.06
CA MET A 136 14.60 -7.21 6.11
C MET A 136 14.61 -8.23 4.96
N ALA A 137 14.40 -9.52 5.27
CA ALA A 137 14.43 -10.59 4.28
C ALA A 137 13.26 -10.49 3.30
N ILE A 138 12.05 -10.24 3.79
CA ILE A 138 10.86 -10.05 2.95
C ILE A 138 11.04 -8.83 2.03
N ALA A 139 11.50 -7.71 2.58
CA ALA A 139 11.79 -6.52 1.79
C ALA A 139 12.88 -6.80 0.73
N ALA A 140 13.97 -7.49 1.08
CA ALA A 140 15.00 -7.88 0.13
C ALA A 140 14.43 -8.71 -1.04
N LEU A 141 13.57 -9.70 -0.76
CA LEU A 141 12.93 -10.53 -1.78
C LEU A 141 11.97 -9.73 -2.67
N ALA A 142 11.17 -8.84 -2.08
CA ALA A 142 10.26 -7.98 -2.83
C ALA A 142 11.03 -7.02 -3.77
N TYR A 143 12.13 -6.46 -3.29
CA TYR A 143 13.00 -5.60 -4.10
C TYR A 143 13.77 -6.39 -5.16
N LEU A 144 14.19 -7.63 -4.88
CA LEU A 144 14.76 -8.54 -5.86
C LEU A 144 13.77 -8.80 -7.01
N ALA A 145 12.51 -9.09 -6.68
CA ALA A 145 11.45 -9.27 -7.66
C ALA A 145 11.24 -7.98 -8.48
N LYS A 146 11.19 -6.81 -7.84
CA LYS A 146 11.07 -5.50 -8.51
C LYS A 146 12.21 -5.24 -9.51
N ILE A 147 13.47 -5.41 -9.10
CA ILE A 147 14.62 -5.14 -9.99
C ILE A 147 14.76 -6.18 -11.12
N SER A 148 14.21 -7.38 -10.91
CA SER A 148 14.14 -8.43 -11.94
C SER A 148 12.99 -8.19 -12.93
N GLY A 149 12.22 -7.11 -12.78
CA GLY A 149 11.08 -6.79 -13.63
C GLY A 149 9.83 -7.63 -13.33
N MET A 150 9.80 -8.36 -12.21
CA MET A 150 8.65 -9.12 -11.73
C MET A 150 7.79 -8.28 -10.79
N GLY A 151 6.59 -8.78 -10.46
CA GLY A 151 5.76 -8.17 -9.41
C GLY A 151 4.93 -6.96 -9.83
N GLU A 152 4.72 -6.75 -11.14
CA GLU A 152 3.72 -5.81 -11.67
C GLU A 152 2.58 -6.56 -12.37
N ILE A 153 1.35 -6.15 -12.11
CA ILE A 153 0.16 -6.59 -12.87
C ILE A 153 -0.40 -5.43 -13.69
N LYS A 154 -1.00 -5.73 -14.85
CA LYS A 154 -1.64 -4.73 -15.71
C LYS A 154 -3.14 -4.69 -15.43
N LEU A 155 -3.65 -3.55 -14.99
CA LEU A 155 -5.07 -3.28 -14.77
C LEU A 155 -5.48 -2.05 -15.57
N GLY A 156 -6.36 -2.21 -16.57
CA GLY A 156 -6.85 -1.10 -17.39
C GLY A 156 -5.74 -0.26 -18.05
N GLY A 157 -4.68 -0.91 -18.53
CA GLY A 157 -3.52 -0.23 -19.15
C GLY A 157 -2.50 0.37 -18.17
N ARG A 158 -2.76 0.35 -16.85
CA ARG A 158 -1.81 0.79 -15.81
C ARG A 158 -1.09 -0.40 -15.19
N LYS A 159 0.20 -0.20 -14.88
CA LYS A 159 1.01 -1.16 -14.13
C LYS A 159 0.87 -0.92 -12.63
N LEU A 160 0.27 -1.87 -11.92
CA LEU A 160 0.16 -1.91 -10.47
C LEU A 160 1.31 -2.78 -9.90
N PRO A 161 2.21 -2.24 -9.07
CA PRO A 161 3.29 -3.02 -8.47
C PRO A 161 2.77 -3.87 -7.30
N ILE A 162 2.17 -5.03 -7.60
CA ILE A 162 1.55 -5.91 -6.59
C ILE A 162 2.56 -6.39 -5.53
N ILE A 163 3.82 -6.63 -5.91
CA ILE A 163 4.84 -7.12 -4.98
C ILE A 163 5.12 -6.14 -3.84
N ARG A 164 4.94 -4.84 -4.08
CA ARG A 164 5.05 -3.80 -3.05
C ARG A 164 4.00 -3.97 -1.97
N TYR A 165 2.76 -4.28 -2.36
CA TYR A 165 1.68 -4.49 -1.41
C TYR A 165 1.83 -5.82 -0.66
N ILE A 166 2.45 -6.83 -1.28
CA ILE A 166 2.82 -8.09 -0.62
C ILE A 166 3.92 -7.85 0.42
N ASP A 167 4.96 -7.06 0.11
CA ASP A 167 5.93 -6.60 1.10
C ASP A 167 5.20 -5.92 2.27
N TRP A 168 4.44 -4.86 1.99
CA TRP A 168 3.84 -4.08 3.07
C TRP A 168 2.88 -4.89 3.94
N ILE A 169 1.94 -5.64 3.37
CA ILE A 169 0.97 -6.42 4.16
C ILE A 169 1.62 -7.50 5.04
N THR A 170 2.88 -7.85 4.78
CA THR A 170 3.64 -8.82 5.58
C THR A 170 4.63 -8.14 6.53
N THR A 171 5.27 -7.03 6.13
CA THR A 171 6.27 -6.34 6.96
C THR A 171 5.67 -5.34 7.92
N THR A 172 4.61 -4.62 7.56
CA THR A 172 4.01 -3.61 8.45
C THR A 172 3.40 -4.22 9.73
N PRO A 173 2.70 -5.38 9.70
CA PRO A 173 2.22 -6.03 10.92
C PRO A 173 3.36 -6.46 11.86
N LEU A 174 4.48 -6.91 11.29
CA LEU A 174 5.66 -7.34 12.05
C LEU A 174 6.33 -6.15 12.74
N MET A 175 6.53 -5.05 12.02
CA MET A 175 7.11 -3.81 12.57
C MET A 175 6.22 -3.21 13.68
N LEU A 176 4.90 -3.24 13.49
CA LEU A 176 3.96 -2.75 14.51
C LEU A 176 3.87 -3.68 15.72
N PHE A 177 3.97 -4.99 15.52
CA PHE A 177 4.06 -5.95 16.61
C PHE A 177 5.29 -5.66 17.48
N GLU A 178 6.45 -5.44 16.86
CA GLU A 178 7.68 -5.09 17.56
C GLU A 178 7.54 -3.77 18.35
N LEU A 179 6.97 -2.74 17.72
CA LEU A 179 6.69 -1.46 18.38
C LEU A 179 5.74 -1.62 19.58
N CYS A 180 4.71 -2.47 19.47
CA CYS A 180 3.80 -2.79 20.56
C CYS A 180 4.51 -3.51 21.70
N VAL A 181 5.41 -4.46 21.39
CA VAL A 181 6.21 -5.18 22.39
C VAL A 181 7.12 -4.22 23.15
N VAL A 182 7.88 -3.37 22.43
CA VAL A 182 8.72 -2.33 23.03
C VAL A 182 7.89 -1.41 23.92
N GLY A 183 6.72 -0.99 23.44
CA GLY A 183 5.78 -0.15 24.18
C GLY A 183 5.13 -0.81 25.40
N GLY A 184 5.19 -2.14 25.53
CA GLY A 184 4.46 -2.87 26.57
C GLY A 184 2.95 -2.88 26.36
N ALA A 185 2.50 -2.75 25.10
CA ALA A 185 1.09 -2.67 24.78
C ALA A 185 0.34 -3.93 25.23
N GLU A 186 -0.89 -3.74 25.73
CA GLU A 186 -1.77 -4.85 26.01
C GLU A 186 -2.14 -5.62 24.74
N LYS A 187 -2.47 -6.92 24.89
CA LYS A 187 -2.82 -7.78 23.76
C LYS A 187 -3.95 -7.19 22.89
N HIS A 188 -4.95 -6.59 23.54
CA HIS A 188 -6.09 -6.01 22.83
C HIS A 188 -5.68 -4.77 22.01
N THR A 189 -4.80 -3.92 22.55
CA THR A 189 -4.20 -2.78 21.85
C THR A 189 -3.34 -3.23 20.68
N ALA A 190 -2.49 -4.24 20.85
CA ALA A 190 -1.67 -4.79 19.78
C ALA A 190 -2.53 -5.33 18.62
N ILE A 191 -3.60 -6.06 18.94
CA ILE A 191 -4.57 -6.55 17.94
C ILE A 191 -5.26 -5.37 17.23
N LEU A 192 -5.64 -4.31 17.95
CA LEU A 192 -6.25 -3.12 17.36
C LEU A 192 -5.29 -2.43 16.38
N VAL A 193 -4.04 -2.20 16.78
CA VAL A 193 -3.01 -1.55 15.96
C VAL A 193 -2.75 -2.35 14.67
N ILE A 194 -2.48 -3.66 14.80
CA ILE A 194 -2.21 -4.54 13.65
C ILE A 194 -3.46 -4.71 12.77
N GLY A 195 -4.64 -4.83 13.39
CA GLY A 195 -5.90 -4.93 12.66
C GLY A 195 -6.19 -3.69 11.84
N CYS A 196 -5.95 -2.50 12.40
CA CYS A 196 -6.09 -1.23 11.67
C CYS A 196 -5.07 -1.13 10.52
N ASP A 197 -3.83 -1.60 10.71
CA ASP A 197 -2.84 -1.66 9.64
C ASP A 197 -3.30 -2.55 8.47
N LEU A 198 -3.79 -3.76 8.76
CA LEU A 198 -4.32 -4.65 7.72
C LEU A 198 -5.52 -4.07 6.99
N LEU A 199 -6.41 -3.36 7.69
CA LEU A 199 -7.55 -2.66 7.09
C LEU A 199 -7.11 -1.45 6.25
N MET A 200 -6.10 -0.72 6.73
CA MET A 200 -5.45 0.36 5.98
C MET A 200 -4.89 -0.17 4.67
N LEU A 201 -4.09 -1.25 4.71
CA LEU A 201 -3.49 -1.85 3.52
C LEU A 201 -4.54 -2.40 2.58
N THR A 202 -5.56 -3.08 3.10
CA THR A 202 -6.68 -3.59 2.30
C THR A 202 -7.37 -2.47 1.54
N GLY A 203 -7.72 -1.37 2.22
CA GLY A 203 -8.33 -0.21 1.57
C GLY A 203 -7.42 0.43 0.52
N GLY A 204 -6.12 0.53 0.81
CA GLY A 204 -5.12 1.05 -0.12
C GLY A 204 -4.96 0.18 -1.38
N ILE A 205 -4.93 -1.14 -1.21
CA ILE A 205 -4.84 -2.12 -2.31
C ILE A 205 -6.10 -2.05 -3.18
N VAL A 206 -7.29 -2.10 -2.57
CA VAL A 206 -8.56 -2.02 -3.32
C VAL A 206 -8.65 -0.71 -4.08
N SER A 207 -8.30 0.42 -3.44
CA SER A 207 -8.21 1.71 -4.13
C SER A 207 -7.24 1.66 -5.31
N ALA A 208 -6.05 1.09 -5.10
CA ALA A 208 -5.02 0.99 -6.13
C ALA A 208 -5.38 0.02 -7.26
N MET A 209 -6.31 -0.92 -7.08
CA MET A 209 -6.81 -1.80 -8.16
C MET A 209 -7.89 -1.13 -9.02
N ILE A 210 -8.66 -0.18 -8.48
CA ILE A 210 -9.74 0.48 -9.20
C ILE A 210 -9.18 1.38 -10.32
N VAL A 211 -9.64 1.15 -11.55
CA VAL A 211 -9.26 1.96 -12.71
C VAL A 211 -10.01 3.31 -12.68
N PRO A 212 -9.30 4.46 -12.72
CA PRO A 212 -9.92 5.78 -12.47
C PRO A 212 -11.05 6.15 -13.44
N LYS A 213 -10.99 5.67 -14.69
CA LYS A 213 -11.90 6.07 -15.77
C LYS A 213 -13.36 5.66 -15.52
N GLU A 214 -13.61 4.66 -14.69
CA GLU A 214 -14.96 4.11 -14.49
C GLU A 214 -15.50 4.37 -13.07
N LYS A 215 -14.62 4.46 -12.06
CA LYS A 215 -15.00 4.36 -10.63
C LYS A 215 -14.22 5.31 -9.72
N SER A 216 -13.98 6.54 -10.16
CA SER A 216 -13.18 7.55 -9.42
C SER A 216 -13.67 7.81 -7.99
N LEU A 217 -14.99 7.87 -7.77
CA LEU A 217 -15.58 8.06 -6.43
C LEU A 217 -15.25 6.87 -5.50
N GLN A 218 -15.44 5.64 -5.98
CA GLN A 218 -15.17 4.42 -5.20
C GLN A 218 -13.68 4.30 -4.86
N ARG A 219 -12.80 4.62 -5.81
CA ARG A 219 -11.35 4.68 -5.58
C ARG A 219 -11.01 5.63 -4.43
N ASN A 220 -11.53 6.85 -4.47
CA ASN A 220 -11.25 7.86 -3.46
C ASN A 220 -11.86 7.49 -2.10
N LEU A 221 -13.02 6.84 -2.08
CA LEU A 221 -13.63 6.31 -0.86
C LEU A 221 -12.73 5.25 -0.20
N TRP A 222 -12.25 4.26 -0.96
CA TRP A 222 -11.34 3.24 -0.44
C TRP A 222 -10.00 3.81 0.05
N PHE A 223 -9.50 4.85 -0.63
CA PHE A 223 -8.33 5.60 -0.14
C PHE A 223 -8.64 6.33 1.18
N GLY A 224 -9.81 6.97 1.28
CA GLY A 224 -10.26 7.61 2.52
C GLY A 224 -10.41 6.63 3.68
N ILE A 225 -10.94 5.43 3.42
CA ILE A 225 -11.01 4.33 4.41
C ILE A 225 -9.60 3.92 4.85
N SER A 226 -8.66 3.80 3.91
CA SER A 226 -7.26 3.48 4.21
C SER A 226 -6.64 4.52 5.16
N VAL A 227 -6.77 5.81 4.84
CA VAL A 227 -6.28 6.92 5.68
C VAL A 227 -6.99 6.97 7.04
N PHE A 228 -8.28 6.67 7.09
CA PHE A 228 -9.04 6.61 8.35
C PHE A 228 -8.46 5.55 9.30
N PHE A 229 -8.19 4.34 8.81
CA PHE A 229 -7.58 3.30 9.64
C PHE A 229 -6.13 3.60 10.02
N PHE A 230 -5.37 4.29 9.16
CA PHE A 230 -4.06 4.82 9.54
C PHE A 230 -4.16 5.76 10.75
N VAL A 231 -5.14 6.68 10.75
CA VAL A 231 -5.35 7.62 11.87
C VAL A 231 -5.76 6.88 13.16
N ILE A 232 -6.61 5.86 13.07
CA ILE A 232 -6.97 5.03 14.24
C ILE A 232 -5.73 4.32 14.78
N MET A 233 -4.94 3.69 13.92
CA MET A 233 -3.70 3.02 14.29
C MET A 233 -2.74 3.97 15.04
N VAL A 234 -2.50 5.16 14.50
CA VAL A 234 -1.66 6.19 15.13
C VAL A 234 -2.26 6.65 16.47
N THR A 235 -3.59 6.79 16.55
CA THR A 235 -4.28 7.20 17.77
C THR A 235 -4.13 6.15 18.87
N ALA A 236 -4.29 4.86 18.56
CA ALA A 236 -4.09 3.77 19.51
C ALA A 236 -2.64 3.73 20.03
N LEU A 237 -1.65 3.87 19.14
CA LEU A 237 -0.24 3.99 19.54
C LEU A 237 0.02 5.20 20.44
N GLN A 238 -0.62 6.33 20.19
CA GLN A 238 -0.42 7.55 20.95
C GLN A 238 -1.14 7.53 22.31
N VAL A 239 -2.37 7.03 22.36
CA VAL A 239 -3.22 7.08 23.56
C VAL A 239 -2.92 5.89 24.48
N ASP A 240 -2.97 4.67 23.94
CA ASP A 240 -2.93 3.45 24.77
C ASP A 240 -1.49 3.06 25.12
N VAL A 241 -0.54 3.37 24.22
CA VAL A 241 0.88 2.99 24.39
C VAL A 241 1.71 4.17 24.88
N ALA A 242 1.81 5.24 24.08
CA ALA A 242 2.71 6.37 24.38
C ALA A 242 2.34 7.14 25.67
N ASN A 243 1.04 7.29 25.93
CA ASN A 243 0.52 7.97 27.11
C ASN A 243 0.06 6.98 28.20
N GLY A 244 0.32 5.69 28.01
CA GLY A 244 -0.16 4.61 28.87
C GLY A 244 0.98 3.65 29.20
N THR A 245 0.89 2.43 28.65
CA THR A 245 1.75 1.29 29.01
C THR A 245 3.25 1.56 28.95
N VAL A 246 3.74 2.42 28.03
CA VAL A 246 5.17 2.70 27.94
C VAL A 246 5.71 3.44 29.16
N LEU A 247 4.88 4.22 29.86
CA LEU A 247 5.29 5.03 31.02
C LEU A 247 5.73 4.16 32.22
N GLU A 248 5.32 2.89 32.23
CA GLU A 248 5.72 1.89 33.23
C GLU A 248 7.05 1.20 32.87
N ARG A 249 7.59 1.45 31.67
CA ARG A 249 8.86 0.88 31.22
C ARG A 249 10.06 1.70 31.73
N PRO A 250 11.27 1.11 31.75
CA PRO A 250 12.51 1.84 32.01
C PRO A 250 12.71 3.07 31.09
N PRO A 251 13.38 4.15 31.56
CA PRO A 251 13.52 5.40 30.80
C PRO A 251 14.16 5.26 29.41
N ASP A 252 15.11 4.34 29.26
CA ASP A 252 15.76 3.97 27.99
C ASP A 252 14.76 3.36 27.00
N VAL A 253 13.88 2.47 27.44
CA VAL A 253 12.81 1.87 26.62
C VAL A 253 11.76 2.92 26.22
N GLN A 254 11.41 3.83 27.13
CA GLN A 254 10.52 4.96 26.82
C GLN A 254 11.10 5.85 25.71
N GLN A 255 12.39 6.14 25.77
CA GLN A 255 13.09 6.93 24.77
C GLN A 255 13.13 6.20 23.41
N LEU A 256 13.49 4.91 23.41
CA LEU A 256 13.46 4.06 22.21
C LEU A 256 12.07 4.07 21.57
N PHE A 257 11.02 3.80 22.35
CA PHE A 257 9.65 3.81 21.85
C PHE A 257 9.28 5.16 21.23
N SER A 258 9.65 6.27 21.88
CA SER A 258 9.40 7.62 21.35
C SER A 258 10.06 7.83 19.98
N TYR A 259 11.31 7.40 19.81
CA TYR A 259 12.00 7.47 18.53
C TYR A 259 11.32 6.62 17.46
N LEU A 260 11.02 5.35 17.77
CA LEU A 260 10.36 4.45 16.84
C LEU A 260 8.99 4.99 16.42
N LYS A 261 8.15 5.39 17.39
CA LYS A 261 6.83 5.94 17.15
C LYS A 261 6.88 7.16 16.22
N TRP A 262 7.73 8.14 16.50
CA TRP A 262 7.82 9.34 15.66
C TRP A 262 8.39 9.04 14.29
N LEU A 263 9.39 8.15 14.19
CA LEU A 263 9.91 7.68 12.92
C LEU A 263 8.82 6.99 12.09
N THR A 264 8.03 6.10 12.69
CA THR A 264 6.87 5.46 12.06
C THR A 264 5.87 6.50 11.57
N ILE A 265 5.38 7.38 12.45
CA ILE A 265 4.34 8.37 12.08
C ILE A 265 4.81 9.26 10.92
N ILE A 266 6.03 9.80 11.01
CA ILE A 266 6.55 10.73 10.00
C ILE A 266 6.80 10.01 8.67
N SER A 267 7.50 8.88 8.69
CA SER A 267 7.83 8.16 7.45
C SER A 267 6.58 7.53 6.82
N TRP A 268 5.68 6.95 7.62
CA TRP A 268 4.47 6.28 7.11
C TRP A 268 3.45 7.28 6.56
N SER A 269 3.39 8.50 7.09
CA SER A 269 2.59 9.59 6.52
C SER A 269 3.05 9.98 5.10
N GLY A 270 4.32 9.72 4.75
CA GLY A 270 4.84 9.94 3.41
C GLY A 270 4.21 9.04 2.34
N TYR A 271 3.83 7.81 2.69
CA TYR A 271 3.27 6.84 1.75
C TYR A 271 1.93 7.28 1.13
N PRO A 272 0.88 7.63 1.90
CA PRO A 272 -0.37 8.10 1.32
C PRO A 272 -0.18 9.39 0.52
N VAL A 273 0.75 10.27 0.91
CA VAL A 273 1.10 11.47 0.13
C VAL A 273 1.66 11.09 -1.24
N VAL A 274 2.65 10.19 -1.29
CA VAL A 274 3.24 9.75 -2.57
C VAL A 274 2.21 9.02 -3.44
N VAL A 275 1.38 8.16 -2.85
CA VAL A 275 0.30 7.45 -3.57
C VAL A 275 -0.74 8.42 -4.14
N LEU A 276 -1.10 9.46 -3.37
CA LEU A 276 -2.05 10.49 -3.77
C LEU A 276 -1.49 11.34 -4.94
N LEU A 277 -0.21 11.71 -4.89
CA LEU A 277 0.47 12.43 -5.97
C LEU A 277 0.74 11.53 -7.19
N GLY A 278 0.90 10.24 -6.97
CA GLY A 278 1.29 9.26 -7.98
C GLY A 278 0.16 8.80 -8.90
N ARG A 279 0.44 7.70 -9.60
CA ARG A 279 -0.39 7.16 -10.70
C ARG A 279 -1.76 6.65 -10.25
N ALA A 280 -1.93 6.36 -8.95
CA ALA A 280 -3.20 5.87 -8.42
C ALA A 280 -4.27 6.99 -8.40
N HIS A 281 -3.89 8.22 -8.06
CA HIS A 281 -4.82 9.33 -7.88
C HIS A 281 -4.56 10.50 -8.84
N PHE A 282 -3.69 11.45 -8.46
CA PHE A 282 -3.56 12.70 -9.19
C PHE A 282 -2.57 12.67 -10.36
N GLY A 283 -1.68 11.69 -10.46
CA GLY A 283 -0.74 11.57 -11.58
C GLY A 283 0.18 12.80 -11.75
N LEU A 284 0.53 13.46 -10.65
CA LEU A 284 1.37 14.67 -10.62
C LEU A 284 2.87 14.37 -10.58
N ILE A 285 3.25 13.11 -10.37
CA ILE A 285 4.63 12.63 -10.42
C ILE A 285 4.73 11.45 -11.38
N SER A 286 5.90 11.32 -12.04
CA SER A 286 6.15 10.24 -12.98
C SER A 286 6.24 8.88 -12.27
N LYS A 287 6.05 7.78 -13.02
CA LYS A 287 6.25 6.42 -12.50
C LYS A 287 7.59 6.25 -11.79
N GLY A 288 8.67 6.70 -12.44
CA GLY A 288 10.02 6.57 -11.89
C GLY A 288 10.19 7.35 -10.58
N MET A 289 9.63 8.56 -10.51
CA MET A 289 9.66 9.37 -9.29
C MET A 289 8.85 8.75 -8.15
N GLU A 290 7.62 8.30 -8.42
CA GLU A 290 6.79 7.58 -7.44
C GLU A 290 7.53 6.37 -6.88
N ASP A 291 8.13 5.56 -7.75
CA ASP A 291 8.90 4.40 -7.35
C ASP A 291 10.12 4.77 -6.51
N ALA A 292 10.91 5.78 -6.92
CA ALA A 292 12.09 6.22 -6.19
C ALA A 292 11.75 6.76 -4.79
N LEU A 293 10.71 7.60 -4.68
CA LEU A 293 10.26 8.15 -3.41
C LEU A 293 9.79 7.05 -2.44
N LEU A 294 9.04 6.07 -2.94
CA LEU A 294 8.61 4.92 -2.13
C LEU A 294 9.80 4.04 -1.72
N CYS A 295 10.83 3.91 -2.57
CA CYS A 295 12.04 3.18 -2.20
C CYS A 295 12.83 3.88 -1.08
N ILE A 296 12.91 5.20 -1.14
CA ILE A 296 13.56 6.00 -0.08
C ILE A 296 12.75 5.88 1.21
N LEU A 297 11.42 5.95 1.14
CA LEU A 297 10.55 5.78 2.29
C LEU A 297 10.70 4.39 2.92
N ASP A 298 10.75 3.32 2.12
CA ASP A 298 10.99 1.95 2.62
C ASP A 298 12.34 1.83 3.31
N CYS A 299 13.39 2.46 2.76
CA CYS A 299 14.71 2.48 3.39
C CYS A 299 14.64 3.18 4.76
N ILE A 300 14.00 4.34 4.86
CA ILE A 300 13.89 5.10 6.11
C ILE A 300 13.03 4.36 7.13
N SER A 301 11.86 3.85 6.71
CA SER A 301 10.89 3.24 7.60
C SER A 301 11.37 1.89 8.12
N LYS A 302 11.94 1.04 7.26
CA LYS A 302 12.39 -0.29 7.64
C LYS A 302 13.78 -0.26 8.25
N ILE A 303 14.81 0.13 7.50
CA ILE A 303 16.19 0.12 8.03
C ILE A 303 16.33 1.06 9.21
N GLY A 304 15.70 2.24 9.16
CA GLY A 304 15.76 3.19 10.27
C GLY A 304 15.14 2.63 11.56
N MET A 305 13.93 2.07 11.50
CA MET A 305 13.28 1.51 12.70
C MET A 305 14.05 0.33 13.25
N GLU A 306 14.33 -0.65 12.39
CA GLU A 306 15.02 -1.89 12.78
C GLU A 306 16.42 -1.60 13.35
N PHE A 307 17.13 -0.61 12.81
CA PHE A 307 18.42 -0.18 13.33
C PHE A 307 18.34 0.31 14.79
N PHE A 308 17.34 1.13 15.12
CA PHE A 308 17.14 1.60 16.49
C PHE A 308 16.79 0.44 17.44
N VAL A 309 15.98 -0.51 16.98
CA VAL A 309 15.64 -1.68 17.80
C VAL A 309 16.88 -2.52 18.09
N VAL A 310 17.67 -2.89 17.07
CA VAL A 310 18.81 -3.78 17.38
C VAL A 310 19.90 -3.09 18.19
N ILE A 311 20.13 -1.78 18.00
CA ILE A 311 21.13 -1.06 18.80
C ILE A 311 20.70 -0.95 20.25
N SER A 312 19.48 -0.50 20.53
CA SER A 312 19.07 -0.30 21.92
C SER A 312 18.81 -1.62 22.64
N CYS A 313 18.21 -2.61 21.97
CA CYS A 313 17.87 -3.89 22.58
C CYS A 313 19.06 -4.89 22.65
N SER A 314 20.08 -4.76 21.80
CA SER A 314 21.27 -5.64 21.87
C SER A 314 22.58 -4.95 22.26
N GLY A 315 22.75 -3.67 21.96
CA GLY A 315 23.98 -2.92 22.23
C GLY A 315 24.00 -2.29 23.63
N GLU A 316 22.86 -1.75 24.06
CA GLU A 316 22.74 -0.99 25.31
C GLU A 316 22.11 -1.81 26.45
N GLY A 317 21.61 -3.02 26.16
CA GLY A 317 21.02 -3.92 27.15
C GLY A 317 19.61 -3.50 27.60
N ALA A 318 18.91 -2.67 26.82
CA ALA A 318 17.53 -2.30 27.11
C ALA A 318 16.67 -3.57 27.18
N GLN A 319 15.87 -3.70 28.25
CA GLN A 319 14.99 -4.84 28.50
C GLN A 319 13.73 -4.79 27.62
N CYS A 320 13.91 -4.74 26.29
CA CYS A 320 12.82 -4.64 25.31
C CYS A 320 11.86 -5.84 25.36
N HIS A 321 12.37 -7.01 25.76
CA HIS A 321 11.64 -8.28 25.81
C HIS A 321 11.58 -8.90 27.21
N ALA A 322 11.85 -8.14 28.28
CA ALA A 322 11.83 -8.71 29.63
C ALA A 322 10.49 -9.38 29.91
N LYS A 323 10.55 -10.69 30.20
CA LYS A 323 9.44 -11.43 30.77
C LYS A 323 9.19 -10.82 32.14
N GLU A 324 7.96 -10.39 32.40
CA GLU A 324 7.52 -10.20 33.78
C GLU A 324 7.70 -11.55 34.48
N ASP A 325 8.65 -11.64 35.41
CA ASP A 325 8.70 -12.75 36.35
C ASP A 325 7.42 -12.67 37.19
N LYS A 326 6.44 -13.49 36.84
CA LYS A 326 5.21 -13.75 37.60
C LYS A 326 5.14 -15.22 37.99
#